data_AF-A0A1S7DQP6-F1
#
_entry.id   AF-A0A1S7DQP6-F1
#
_cell.length_a   1.000
_cell.length_b   1.000
_cell.length_c   1.000
_cell.angle_alpha   90.00
_cell.angle_beta   90.00
_cell.angle_gamma   90.00
#
_symmetry.space_group_name_H-M   'P 1'
#
loop_
_entity.id
_entity.type
_entity.pdbx_description
1 polymer ?
#
loop_
_entity_poly.entity_id
_entity_poly.type
_entity_poly.pdbx_seq_one_letter_code
_entity_poly.pdbx_strand_id
1 'polypeptide(L)'
;MSPKLFYELLQEIKAEVPGINKAWLVVDDSQLGNTLESREKEDNAYLVGVLPSYGTEAINVDAIGDTVTTQILVLEKTDYSELTEDEFIAVFERTYHLMKKVRDLLIVKISDPCYMPTARLDLNGLDFDPVWKKSQCNGWSLDIQF
;
A
#
# COMPACT_ATOMS: atom_id res chain seq x y z
N MET A 1 5.30 -7.54 11.92
CA MET A 1 5.79 -8.12 10.65
C MET A 1 7.20 -7.62 10.36
N SER A 2 8.13 -8.44 9.87
CA SER A 2 9.49 -7.99 9.51
C SER A 2 9.54 -7.36 8.11
N PRO A 3 10.55 -6.54 7.77
CA PRO A 3 10.67 -5.93 6.44
C PRO A 3 10.73 -6.95 5.30
N LYS A 4 11.40 -8.09 5.52
CA LYS A 4 11.52 -9.16 4.52
C LYS A 4 10.17 -9.84 4.26
N LEU A 5 9.43 -10.16 5.33
CA LEU A 5 8.09 -10.75 5.20
C LEU A 5 7.12 -9.79 4.50
N PHE A 6 7.21 -8.49 4.81
CA PHE A 6 6.38 -7.50 4.14
C PHE A 6 6.72 -7.37 2.66
N TYR A 7 8.01 -7.40 2.29
CA TYR A 7 8.43 -7.44 0.90
C TYR A 7 7.87 -8.67 0.16
N GLU A 8 7.98 -9.86 0.75
CA GLU A 8 7.45 -11.11 0.18
C GLU A 8 5.93 -11.03 -0.04
N LEU A 9 5.20 -10.53 0.96
CA LEU A 9 3.76 -10.28 0.87
C LEU A 9 3.38 -9.36 -0.30
N LEU A 10 4.12 -8.26 -0.51
CA LEU A 10 3.89 -7.36 -1.64
C LEU A 10 4.11 -8.04 -2.99
N GLN A 11 5.14 -8.89 -3.11
CA GLN A 11 5.41 -9.63 -4.35
C GLN A 11 4.31 -10.65 -4.66
N GLU A 12 3.79 -11.32 -3.63
CA GLU A 12 2.66 -12.24 -3.79
C GLU A 12 1.38 -11.53 -4.20
N ILE A 13 1.04 -10.41 -3.53
CA ILE A 13 -0.11 -9.60 -3.91
C ILE A 13 -0.02 -9.17 -5.38
N LYS A 14 1.17 -8.71 -5.80
CA LYS A 14 1.40 -8.34 -7.20
C LYS A 14 1.29 -9.51 -8.18
N ALA A 15 1.65 -10.73 -7.78
CA ALA A 15 1.47 -11.92 -8.61
C ALA A 15 -0.02 -12.32 -8.75
N GLU A 16 -0.83 -12.06 -7.72
CA GLU A 16 -2.23 -12.48 -7.64
C GLU A 16 -3.24 -11.40 -8.08
N VAL A 17 -2.83 -10.14 -8.21
CA VAL A 17 -3.69 -9.03 -8.65
C VAL A 17 -3.33 -8.56 -10.07
N PRO A 18 -3.99 -9.11 -11.12
CA PRO A 18 -3.84 -8.63 -12.48
C PRO A 18 -4.14 -7.14 -12.60
N GLY A 19 -3.24 -6.41 -13.25
CA GLY A 19 -3.29 -4.95 -13.41
C GLY A 19 -2.22 -4.22 -12.60
N ILE A 20 -1.61 -4.88 -11.61
CA ILE A 20 -0.42 -4.38 -10.92
C ILE A 20 0.83 -4.93 -11.62
N ASN A 21 1.59 -4.05 -12.27
CA ASN A 21 2.73 -4.48 -13.08
C ASN A 21 4.02 -4.57 -12.27
N LYS A 22 4.16 -3.74 -11.23
CA LYS A 22 5.36 -3.67 -10.40
C LYS A 22 4.99 -3.50 -8.93
N ALA A 23 5.82 -4.08 -8.06
CA ALA A 23 5.72 -3.93 -6.62
C ALA A 23 7.09 -3.66 -6.01
N TRP A 24 7.16 -2.72 -5.08
CA TRP A 24 8.40 -2.39 -4.36
C TRP A 24 8.14 -1.94 -2.94
N LEU A 25 9.21 -1.98 -2.15
CA LEU A 25 9.25 -1.53 -0.77
C LEU A 25 10.14 -0.29 -0.69
N VAL A 26 9.64 0.77 -0.08
CA VAL A 26 10.39 2.00 0.21
C VAL A 26 10.47 2.23 1.71
N VAL A 27 11.46 2.99 2.13
CA VAL A 27 11.71 3.32 3.54
C VAL A 27 10.70 4.34 4.05
N ASP A 28 10.50 5.41 3.29
CA ASP A 28 9.68 6.55 3.69
C ASP A 28 9.17 7.33 2.47
N ASP A 29 8.52 8.45 2.75
CA ASP A 29 7.96 9.37 1.76
C ASP A 29 9.02 9.97 0.81
N SER A 30 10.25 10.17 1.31
CA SER A 30 11.34 10.74 0.53
C SER A 30 11.81 9.75 -0.54
N GLN A 31 11.98 8.48 -0.18
CA GLN A 31 12.32 7.44 -1.14
C GLN A 31 11.14 7.13 -2.06
N LEU A 32 9.90 7.22 -1.57
CA LEU A 32 8.70 7.09 -2.38
C LEU A 32 8.69 8.10 -3.53
N GLY A 33 8.91 9.38 -3.23
CA GLY A 33 8.97 10.44 -4.23
C GLY A 33 9.97 10.16 -5.35
N ASN A 34 11.21 9.83 -4.98
CA ASN A 34 12.29 9.50 -5.91
C ASN A 34 11.97 8.26 -6.75
N THR A 35 11.35 7.25 -6.13
CA THR A 35 11.00 6.00 -6.83
C THR A 35 9.92 6.25 -7.88
N LEU A 36 8.95 7.12 -7.59
CA LEU A 36 7.83 7.47 -8.47
C LEU A 36 8.21 8.44 -9.60
N GLU A 37 9.26 9.24 -9.42
CA GLU A 37 9.76 10.15 -10.48
C GLU A 37 10.24 9.38 -11.71
N SER A 38 10.97 8.28 -11.49
CA SER A 38 11.51 7.41 -12.55
C SER A 38 10.47 6.51 -13.25
N ARG A 39 9.17 6.79 -13.10
CA ARG A 39 8.08 5.94 -13.59
C ARG A 39 7.39 6.56 -14.80
N GLU A 40 6.97 5.68 -15.70
CA GLU A 40 6.36 6.03 -16.98
C GLU A 40 4.87 5.62 -17.00
N LYS A 41 4.06 6.22 -17.86
CA LYS A 41 2.61 5.95 -17.89
C LYS A 41 2.30 4.51 -18.33
N GLU A 42 3.18 3.95 -19.15
CA GLU A 42 3.10 2.62 -19.77
C GLU A 42 3.25 1.49 -18.75
N ASP A 43 3.84 1.77 -17.60
CA ASP A 43 3.99 0.79 -16.54
C ASP A 43 2.65 0.50 -15.79
N ASN A 44 1.53 1.14 -16.16
CA ASN A 44 0.21 1.02 -15.53
C ASN A 44 0.25 1.24 -14.00
N ALA A 45 -0.44 0.39 -13.23
CA ALA A 45 -0.56 0.52 -11.79
C ALA A 45 0.61 -0.16 -11.05
N TYR A 46 1.00 0.48 -9.96
CA TYR A 46 2.08 0.06 -9.08
C TYR A 46 1.54 -0.26 -7.69
N LEU A 47 2.14 -1.26 -7.05
CA LEU A 47 1.97 -1.52 -5.63
C LEU A 47 3.21 -1.03 -4.88
N VAL A 48 3.02 -0.20 -3.87
CA VAL A 48 4.13 0.33 -3.08
C VAL A 48 3.88 0.05 -1.62
N GLY A 49 4.80 -0.64 -0.95
CA GLY A 49 4.81 -0.70 0.50
C GLY A 49 5.77 0.34 1.06
N VAL A 50 5.39 1.01 2.14
CA VAL A 50 6.29 1.79 2.99
C VAL A 50 6.69 0.93 4.18
N LEU A 51 7.97 0.95 4.55
CA LEU A 51 8.50 0.11 5.61
C LEU A 51 7.67 0.23 6.89
N PRO A 52 7.49 -0.90 7.61
CA PRO A 52 6.80 -0.87 8.88
C PRO A 52 7.51 0.05 9.87
N SER A 53 6.74 0.91 10.52
CA SER A 53 7.14 1.60 11.74
C SER A 53 6.79 0.74 12.94
N TYR A 54 7.73 0.61 13.86
CA TYR A 54 7.57 -0.19 15.08
C TYR A 54 7.39 0.74 16.27
N GLY A 55 6.27 0.62 16.95
CA GLY A 55 5.92 1.38 18.14
C GLY A 55 5.63 0.46 19.31
N THR A 56 5.31 1.10 20.43
CA THR A 56 4.85 0.43 21.63
C THR A 56 3.67 1.22 22.18
N GLU A 57 2.55 0.55 22.41
CA GLU A 57 1.43 1.09 23.18
C GLU A 57 1.51 0.56 24.61
N ALA A 58 1.42 1.46 25.58
CA ALA A 58 1.41 1.09 27.00
C ALA A 58 0.38 1.93 27.75
N ILE A 59 -0.67 1.28 28.26
CA ILE A 59 -1.62 1.90 29.18
C ILE A 59 -1.05 1.83 30.62
N ASN A 60 -0.34 0.74 30.94
CA ASN A 60 0.47 0.56 32.15
C ASN A 60 1.57 -0.49 31.89
N VAL A 61 2.46 -0.72 32.87
CA VAL A 61 3.63 -1.62 32.74
C VAL A 61 3.24 -3.07 32.41
N ASP A 62 2.03 -3.49 32.81
CA ASP A 62 1.51 -4.84 32.59
C ASP A 62 0.74 -4.98 31.26
N ALA A 63 0.51 -3.87 30.54
CA ALA A 63 -0.21 -3.79 29.28
C ALA A 63 0.64 -3.09 28.21
N ILE A 64 1.87 -3.58 28.03
CA ILE A 64 2.77 -3.20 26.95
C ILE A 64 2.46 -4.08 25.74
N GLY A 65 2.10 -3.47 24.62
CA GLY A 65 1.91 -4.12 23.32
C GLY A 65 2.79 -3.48 22.26
N ASP A 66 3.37 -4.30 21.40
CA ASP A 66 4.04 -3.79 20.20
C ASP A 66 2.98 -3.37 19.18
N THR A 67 3.17 -2.21 18.56
CA THR A 67 2.37 -1.78 17.41
C THR A 67 3.22 -1.76 16.17
N VAL A 68 2.65 -2.25 15.07
CA VAL A 68 3.33 -2.19 13.76
C VAL A 68 2.42 -1.51 12.76
N THR A 69 2.85 -0.34 12.28
CA THR A 69 2.11 0.43 11.27
C THR A 69 2.82 0.34 9.94
N THR A 70 2.11 -0.03 8.88
CA THR A 70 2.63 -0.09 7.51
C THR A 70 1.68 0.63 6.58
N GLN A 71 2.19 1.14 5.46
CA GLN A 71 1.36 1.74 4.43
C GLN A 71 1.53 0.97 3.11
N ILE A 72 0.42 0.74 2.42
CA ILE A 72 0.38 0.19 1.06
C ILE A 72 -0.27 1.22 0.14
N LEU A 73 0.32 1.48 -1.02
CA LEU A 73 -0.23 2.38 -2.03
C LEU A 73 -0.46 1.63 -3.34
N VAL A 74 -1.56 1.95 -4.02
CA VAL A 74 -1.81 1.57 -5.40
C VAL A 74 -1.90 2.83 -6.23
N LEU A 75 -0.94 3.04 -7.12
CA LEU A 75 -0.75 4.30 -7.84
C LEU A 75 -0.60 4.08 -9.33
N GLU A 76 -0.98 5.06 -10.15
CA GLU A 76 -0.72 5.13 -11.58
C GLU A 76 -0.07 6.48 -11.93
N LYS A 77 0.93 6.47 -12.82
CA LYS A 77 1.56 7.69 -13.31
C LYS A 77 0.58 8.42 -14.23
N THR A 78 0.37 9.70 -13.98
CA THR A 78 -0.58 10.54 -14.71
C THR A 78 0.15 11.71 -15.36
N ASP A 79 0.01 11.84 -16.67
CA ASP A 79 0.44 13.04 -17.38
C ASP A 79 -0.67 14.09 -17.28
N TYR A 80 -0.37 15.22 -16.66
CA TYR A 80 -1.31 16.32 -16.43
C TYR A 80 -1.33 17.35 -17.57
N SER A 81 -0.43 17.25 -18.54
CA SER A 81 -0.37 18.20 -19.66
C SER A 81 -1.57 18.09 -20.60
N GLU A 82 -2.18 16.90 -20.68
CA GLU A 82 -3.28 16.57 -21.59
C GLU A 82 -4.50 15.93 -20.87
N LEU A 83 -4.51 15.94 -19.53
CA LEU A 83 -5.50 15.20 -18.74
C LEU A 83 -6.89 15.84 -18.75
N THR A 84 -7.87 15.15 -19.31
CA THR A 84 -9.29 15.50 -19.16
C THR A 84 -9.84 15.08 -17.79
N GLU A 85 -10.94 15.68 -17.37
CA GLU A 85 -11.62 15.30 -16.11
C GLU A 85 -12.05 13.82 -16.13
N ASP A 86 -12.57 13.33 -17.26
CA ASP A 86 -12.96 11.94 -17.43
C ASP A 86 -11.77 10.98 -17.29
N GLU A 87 -10.63 11.30 -17.88
CA GLU A 87 -9.41 10.49 -17.74
C GLU A 87 -8.86 10.52 -16.31
N PHE A 88 -8.94 11.68 -15.64
CA PHE A 88 -8.56 11.83 -14.24
C PHE A 88 -9.40 10.91 -13.35
N ILE A 89 -10.73 10.95 -13.48
CA ILE A 89 -11.64 10.08 -12.73
C ILE A 89 -11.41 8.61 -13.08
N ALA A 90 -11.14 8.29 -14.36
CA ALA A 90 -10.86 6.93 -14.78
C ALA A 90 -9.60 6.34 -14.12
N VAL A 91 -8.58 7.15 -13.83
CA VAL A 91 -7.40 6.69 -13.05
C VAL A 91 -7.82 6.30 -11.63
N PHE A 92 -8.62 7.12 -10.96
CA PHE A 92 -9.09 6.81 -9.60
C PHE A 92 -10.00 5.59 -9.56
N GLU A 93 -10.88 5.40 -10.55
CA GLU A 93 -11.76 4.22 -10.63
C GLU A 93 -10.96 2.92 -10.83
N ARG A 94 -9.98 2.92 -11.76
CA ARG A 94 -9.11 1.75 -11.98
C ARG A 94 -8.31 1.40 -10.73
N THR A 95 -7.64 2.39 -10.15
CA THR A 95 -6.82 2.21 -8.96
C THR A 95 -7.67 1.85 -7.74
N TYR A 96 -8.92 2.30 -7.65
CA TYR A 96 -9.88 1.91 -6.61
C TYR A 96 -10.19 0.42 -6.66
N HIS A 97 -10.51 -0.11 -7.85
CA HIS A 97 -10.77 -1.53 -8.02
C HIS A 97 -9.54 -2.39 -7.72
N LEU A 98 -8.34 -1.91 -8.07
CA LEU A 98 -7.09 -2.58 -7.72
C LEU A 98 -6.83 -2.55 -6.22
N MET A 99 -6.99 -1.40 -5.56
CA MET A 99 -6.83 -1.27 -4.11
C MET A 99 -7.78 -2.18 -3.34
N LYS A 100 -9.04 -2.31 -3.78
CA LYS A 100 -9.97 -3.26 -3.16
C LYS A 100 -9.48 -4.70 -3.26
N LYS A 101 -8.99 -5.13 -4.42
CA LYS A 101 -8.42 -6.47 -4.58
C LYS A 101 -7.19 -6.68 -3.70
N VAL A 102 -6.32 -5.68 -3.61
CA VAL A 102 -5.13 -5.69 -2.74
C VAL A 102 -5.55 -5.84 -1.28
N ARG A 103 -6.48 -5.01 -0.80
CA ARG A 103 -7.00 -5.06 0.58
C ARG A 103 -7.65 -6.41 0.89
N ASP A 104 -8.50 -6.91 0.00
CA ASP A 104 -9.22 -8.16 0.23
C ASP A 104 -8.23 -9.35 0.28
N LEU A 105 -7.21 -9.35 -0.58
CA LEU A 105 -6.15 -10.37 -0.55
C LEU A 105 -5.25 -10.23 0.69
N LEU A 106 -4.93 -9.01 1.09
CA LEU A 106 -4.16 -8.71 2.29
C LEU A 106 -4.83 -9.29 3.55
N ILE A 107 -6.15 -9.10 3.68
CA ILE A 107 -6.94 -9.66 4.80
C ILE A 107 -6.80 -11.20 4.83
N VAL A 108 -6.92 -11.84 3.67
CA VAL A 108 -6.78 -13.31 3.55
C VAL A 108 -5.37 -13.76 3.93
N LYS A 109 -4.33 -13.12 3.39
CA LYS A 109 -2.93 -13.49 3.63
C LYS A 109 -2.50 -13.25 5.07
N ILE A 110 -2.93 -12.16 5.69
CA ILE A 110 -2.58 -11.86 7.09
C ILE A 110 -3.30 -12.79 8.07
N SER A 111 -4.45 -13.33 7.69
CA SER A 111 -5.14 -14.37 8.47
C SER A 111 -4.38 -15.70 8.46
N ASP A 112 -3.38 -15.87 7.58
CA ASP A 112 -2.49 -17.03 7.57
C ASP A 112 -1.41 -16.86 8.67
N PRO A 113 -1.28 -17.83 9.60
CA PRO A 113 -0.27 -17.82 10.65
C PRO A 113 1.16 -17.65 10.15
N CYS A 114 1.45 -17.95 8.88
CA CYS A 114 2.77 -17.76 8.27
C CYS A 114 3.19 -16.29 8.18
N TYR A 115 2.27 -15.34 8.00
CA TYR A 115 2.63 -13.92 7.88
C TYR A 115 2.63 -13.23 9.23
N MET A 116 1.63 -13.52 10.08
CA MET A 116 1.56 -12.97 11.44
C MET A 116 0.84 -13.92 12.41
N PRO A 117 1.59 -14.77 13.14
CA PRO A 117 1.01 -15.77 14.04
C PRO A 117 0.22 -15.19 15.22
N THR A 118 0.46 -13.93 15.60
CA THR A 118 -0.07 -13.32 16.85
C THR A 118 -0.66 -11.92 16.67
N ALA A 119 -0.66 -11.38 15.46
CA ALA A 119 -1.13 -10.01 15.26
C ALA A 119 -2.65 -9.95 15.22
N ARG A 120 -3.23 -8.96 15.90
CA ARG A 120 -4.63 -8.62 15.77
C ARG A 120 -4.73 -7.52 14.74
N LEU A 121 -5.11 -7.87 13.52
CA LEU A 121 -5.44 -6.86 12.53
C LEU A 121 -6.64 -6.05 13.00
N ASP A 122 -6.49 -4.73 13.10
CA ASP A 122 -7.66 -3.86 13.28
C ASP A 122 -8.40 -3.73 11.94
N LEU A 123 -9.38 -4.61 11.74
CA LEU A 123 -10.22 -4.59 10.55
C LEU A 123 -11.07 -3.33 10.43
N ASN A 124 -11.24 -2.55 11.52
CA ASN A 124 -11.97 -1.29 11.47
C ASN A 124 -11.12 -0.15 10.90
N GLY A 125 -9.80 -0.33 10.81
CA GLY A 125 -8.84 0.65 10.28
C GLY A 125 -8.42 0.42 8.83
N LEU A 126 -9.21 -0.31 8.03
CA LEU A 126 -8.87 -0.65 6.63
C LEU A 126 -9.45 0.33 5.60
N ASP A 127 -9.61 1.59 6.00
CA ASP A 127 -9.96 2.67 5.10
C ASP A 127 -8.77 3.00 4.19
N PHE A 128 -9.05 3.34 2.95
CA PHE A 128 -8.03 3.80 2.01
C PHE A 128 -8.35 5.20 1.50
N ASP A 129 -7.33 6.05 1.51
CA ASP A 129 -7.41 7.47 1.21
C ASP A 129 -6.90 7.79 -0.19
N PRO A 130 -7.46 8.81 -0.87
CA PRO A 130 -7.02 9.19 -2.19
C PRO A 130 -5.63 9.86 -2.14
N VAL A 131 -4.76 9.45 -3.04
CA VAL A 131 -3.43 10.05 -3.25
C VAL A 131 -3.48 10.86 -4.53
N TRP A 132 -3.18 12.15 -4.42
CA TRP A 132 -3.19 13.08 -5.55
C TRP A 132 -1.80 13.64 -5.85
N LYS A 133 -1.41 13.56 -7.13
CA LYS A 133 -0.24 14.23 -7.71
C LYS A 133 1.09 13.95 -7.02
N LYS A 134 1.21 12.83 -6.30
CA LYS A 134 2.46 12.45 -5.62
C LYS A 134 3.48 12.00 -6.66
N SER A 135 4.47 12.83 -6.96
CA SER A 135 5.38 12.64 -8.10
C SER A 135 4.65 12.36 -9.42
N GLN A 136 3.54 13.09 -9.64
CA GLN A 136 2.62 12.89 -10.78
C GLN A 136 1.89 11.53 -10.79
N CYS A 137 1.84 10.82 -9.67
CA CYS A 137 1.03 9.61 -9.55
C CYS A 137 -0.26 9.89 -8.77
N ASN A 138 -1.34 9.22 -9.18
CA ASN A 138 -2.64 9.24 -8.52
C ASN A 138 -3.09 7.84 -8.13
N GLY A 139 -3.92 7.73 -7.10
CA GLY A 139 -4.52 6.46 -6.71
C GLY A 139 -4.92 6.46 -5.25
N TRP A 140 -4.53 5.43 -4.51
CA TRP A 140 -5.01 5.20 -3.14
C TRP A 140 -3.90 4.73 -2.21
N SER A 141 -3.97 5.09 -0.95
CA SER A 141 -3.14 4.59 0.14
C SER A 141 -3.99 3.90 1.19
N LEU A 142 -3.50 2.80 1.75
CA LEU A 142 -4.09 2.03 2.82
C LEU A 142 -3.07 1.96 3.95
N ASP A 143 -3.40 2.56 5.08
CA ASP A 143 -2.63 2.41 6.31
C ASP A 143 -3.12 1.17 7.06
N ILE A 144 -2.19 0.41 7.61
CA ILE A 144 -2.46 -0.86 8.26
C ILE A 144 -1.75 -0.86 9.59
N GLN A 145 -2.53 -1.02 10.66
CA GLN A 145 -2.01 -1.17 12.02
C GLN A 145 -2.24 -2.61 12.49
N PHE A 146 -1.20 -3.16 13.11
CA PHE A 146 -1.14 -4.49 13.70
C PHE A 146 -0.85 -4.44 15.18
#